data_AF-A0A920U0A3-F1
#
_entry.id   AF-A0A920U0A3-F1
#
_cell.length_a   1.000
_cell.length_b   1.000
_cell.length_c   1.000
_cell.angle_alpha   90.00
_cell.angle_beta   90.00
_cell.angle_gamma   90.00
#
_symmetry.space_group_name_H-M   'P 1'
#
loop_
_entity.id
_entity.type
_entity.pdbx_description
1 polymer ?
#
loop_
_entity_poly.entity_id
_entity_poly.type
_entity_poly.pdbx_seq_one_letter_code
_entity_poly.pdbx_strand_id
1 'polypeptide(L)' 'MAHTTPKKFSMVYTELAKRYKLPFLPFILEGIHDQPHLMLEDGLHPSSLAQPIILDNIWPTLSHC' A
#
# COMPACT_ATOMS: atom_id res chain seq x y z
N MET A 1 -12.51 22.84 11.95
CA MET A 1 -11.88 21.54 12.27
C MET A 1 -11.07 21.12 11.05
N ALA A 2 -9.79 20.79 11.17
CA ALA A 2 -8.98 20.45 10.01
C ALA A 2 -9.44 19.09 9.45
N HIS A 3 -10.12 19.10 8.30
CA HIS A 3 -10.45 17.88 7.58
C HIS A 3 -9.15 17.28 7.02
N THR A 4 -8.70 16.17 7.58
CA THR A 4 -7.55 15.41 7.07
C THR A 4 -7.92 14.83 5.71
N THR A 5 -7.21 15.23 4.66
CA THR A 5 -7.40 14.67 3.32
C THR A 5 -6.56 13.40 3.15
N PRO A 6 -6.93 12.45 2.26
CA PRO A 6 -6.11 11.26 1.99
C PRO A 6 -4.65 11.61 1.65
N LYS A 7 -4.42 12.73 0.95
CA LYS A 7 -3.08 13.26 0.67
C LYS A 7 -2.33 13.68 1.93
N LYS A 8 -2.98 14.38 2.87
CA LYS A 8 -2.34 14.75 4.15
C LYS A 8 -2.05 13.53 5.00
N PHE A 9 -2.92 12.53 4.97
CA PHE A 9 -2.73 11.26 5.67
C PHE A 9 -1.53 10.48 5.11
N SER A 10 -1.45 10.27 3.79
CA SER A 10 -0.36 9.52 3.18
C SER A 10 1.01 10.18 3.36
N MET A 11 1.06 11.52 3.37
CA MET A 11 2.29 12.28 3.62
C MET A 11 2.95 11.96 4.96
N VAL A 12 2.18 11.60 6.00
CA VAL A 12 2.75 11.26 7.32
C VAL A 12 3.73 10.08 7.21
N TYR A 13 3.37 9.05 6.43
CA TYR A 13 4.21 7.87 6.26
C TYR A 13 5.47 8.15 5.46
N THR A 14 5.35 8.95 4.38
CA THR A 14 6.51 9.38 3.58
C THR A 14 7.52 10.16 4.43
N GLU A 15 7.04 11.08 5.27
CA GLU A 15 7.93 11.89 6.13
C GLU A 15 8.57 11.06 7.24
N LEU A 16 7.85 10.08 7.82
CA LEU A 16 8.43 9.16 8.80
C LEU A 16 9.53 8.29 8.17
N ALA A 17 9.30 7.73 6.99
CA ALA A 17 10.30 6.90 6.32
C ALA A 17 11.60 7.68 6.02
N LYS A 18 11.49 8.93 5.54
CA LYS A 18 12.65 9.82 5.36
C LYS A 18 13.37 10.11 6.67
N ARG A 19 12.63 10.48 7.72
CA ARG A 19 13.19 10.85 9.03
C ARG A 19 14.02 9.72 9.64
N TYR A 20 13.52 8.50 9.54
CA TYR A 20 14.15 7.32 10.14
C TYR A 20 15.03 6.51 9.16
N LYS A 21 15.19 6.98 7.91
CA LYS A 21 15.95 6.31 6.84
C LYS A 21 15.48 4.86 6.64
N LEU A 22 14.17 4.66 6.61
CA LEU A 22 13.56 3.34 6.43
C LEU A 22 13.25 3.09 4.94
N PRO A 23 13.31 1.83 4.49
CA PRO A 23 12.67 1.44 3.23
C PRO A 23 11.20 1.86 3.22
N PHE A 24 10.69 2.28 2.06
CA PHE A 24 9.34 2.82 1.93
C PHE A 24 8.64 2.28 0.68
N LEU A 25 7.50 1.62 0.90
CA LEU A 25 6.55 1.23 -0.13
C LEU A 25 5.36 2.21 -0.11
N PRO A 26 5.17 3.07 -1.13
CA PRO A 26 4.11 4.09 -1.13
C PRO A 26 2.69 3.51 -1.08
N PHE A 27 2.46 2.37 -1.72
CA PHE A 27 1.16 1.72 -1.78
C PHE A 27 1.30 0.21 -2.02
N ILE A 28 0.69 -0.60 -1.15
CA ILE A 28 0.79 -2.07 -1.17
C ILE A 28 -0.18 -2.73 -2.17
N LEU A 29 -1.28 -2.05 -2.51
CA LEU A 29 -2.35 -2.58 -3.39
C LEU A 29 -2.25 -2.05 -4.83
N GLU A 30 -1.05 -1.67 -5.26
CA GLU A 30 -0.80 -1.24 -6.63
C GLU A 30 -1.20 -2.35 -7.61
N GLY A 31 -2.00 -2.01 -8.62
CA GLY A 31 -2.54 -2.95 -9.61
C GLY A 31 -3.61 -3.91 -9.10
N ILE A 32 -4.12 -3.77 -7.88
CA ILE A 32 -5.16 -4.66 -7.29
C ILE A 32 -6.52 -3.97 -7.18
N HIS A 33 -6.53 -2.77 -6.62
CA HIS A 33 -7.76 -2.07 -6.21
C HIS A 33 -8.74 -1.75 -7.34
N ASP A 34 -8.27 -1.76 -8.59
CA ASP A 34 -9.04 -1.50 -9.80
C ASP A 34 -9.51 -2.79 -10.51
N GLN A 35 -9.19 -3.96 -9.97
CA GLN A 35 -9.52 -5.27 -10.55
C GLN A 35 -10.57 -6.00 -9.69
N PRO A 36 -11.87 -6.04 -10.09
CA PRO A 36 -12.93 -6.61 -9.26
C PRO A 36 -12.72 -8.07 -8.85
N HIS A 37 -12.09 -8.88 -9.70
CA HIS A 37 -11.81 -10.29 -9.42
C HIS A 37 -10.67 -10.50 -8.39
N LEU A 38 -9.89 -9.45 -8.10
CA LEU A 38 -8.85 -9.43 -7.08
C LEU A 38 -9.35 -8.85 -5.75
N MET A 39 -10.62 -8.47 -5.65
CA MET A 39 -11.24 -7.89 -4.45
C MET A 39 -12.30 -8.83 -3.87
N LEU A 40 -12.56 -8.73 -2.57
CA LEU A 40 -13.71 -9.31 -1.91
C LEU A 40 -14.99 -8.54 -2.29
N GLU A 41 -16.15 -9.13 -2.00
CA GLU A 41 -17.47 -8.55 -2.33
C GLU A 41 -17.71 -7.18 -1.68
N ASP A 42 -17.00 -6.85 -0.61
CA ASP A 42 -17.09 -5.54 0.04
C ASP A 42 -16.42 -4.40 -0.74
N GLY A 43 -15.63 -4.72 -1.78
CA GLY A 43 -14.91 -3.74 -2.59
C GLY A 43 -13.77 -3.02 -1.86
N LEU A 44 -13.38 -3.47 -0.66
CA LEU A 44 -12.35 -2.85 0.17
C LEU A 44 -11.15 -3.76 0.38
N HIS A 45 -11.36 -5.06 0.50
CA HIS A 45 -10.29 -6.01 0.83
C HIS A 45 -9.86 -6.82 -0.39
N PRO A 46 -8.55 -7.02 -0.61
CA PRO A 46 -8.06 -7.96 -1.62
C PRO A 46 -8.47 -9.40 -1.33
N SER A 47 -8.73 -10.17 -2.37
CA SER A 47 -9.04 -11.59 -2.28
C SER A 47 -7.77 -12.43 -2.08
N SER A 48 -7.93 -13.76 -1.91
CA SER A 48 -6.80 -14.69 -1.88
C SER A 48 -6.02 -14.72 -3.20
N LEU A 49 -6.67 -14.43 -4.33
CA LEU A 49 -6.04 -14.36 -5.65
C LEU A 49 -5.06 -13.18 -5.77
N ALA A 50 -5.27 -12.12 -5.00
CA ALA A 50 -4.41 -10.93 -5.00
C ALA A 50 -3.11 -11.11 -4.20
N GLN A 51 -3.02 -12.11 -3.32
CA GLN A 51 -1.91 -12.26 -2.38
C GLN A 51 -0.52 -12.42 -3.05
N PRO A 52 -0.37 -13.17 -4.16
CA PRO A 52 0.91 -13.24 -4.88
C PRO A 52 1.35 -11.87 -5.41
N ILE A 53 0.41 -11.05 -5.91
CA ILE A 53 0.70 -9.70 -6.42
C ILE A 53 1.11 -8.78 -5.27
N ILE A 54 0.48 -8.92 -4.10
CA ILE A 54 0.89 -8.19 -2.89
C ILE A 54 2.33 -8.55 -2.51
N LEU A 55 2.70 -9.83 -2.57
CA LEU A 55 4.08 -10.25 -2.33
C LEU A 55 5.05 -9.59 -3.31
N ASP A 56 4.73 -9.61 -4.60
CA ASP A 56 5.54 -9.00 -5.65
C ASP A 56 5.70 -7.48 -5.45
N ASN A 57 4.68 -6.80 -4.93
CA ASN A 57 4.75 -5.37 -4.58
C ASN A 57 5.68 -5.10 -3.38
N ILE A 58 5.69 -6.00 -2.38
CA ILE A 58 6.45 -5.83 -1.14
C ILE A 58 7.92 -6.22 -1.32
N TRP A 59 8.16 -7.34 -2.01
CA TRP A 59 9.45 -8.04 -2.01
C TRP A 59 10.64 -7.15 -2.41
N PRO A 60 10.57 -6.32 -3.47
CA PRO A 60 11.67 -5.43 -3.85
C PRO A 60 12.10 -4.46 -2.75
N THR A 61 11.16 -4.07 -1.87
CA THR A 61 11.44 -3.17 -0.75
C THR A 61 12.12 -3.89 0.41
N LEU A 62 11.81 -5.18 0.63
CA LEU A 62 12.31 -5.96 1.77
C LEU A 62 13.56 -6.79 1.48
N SER A 63 13.79 -7.16 0.22
CA SER A 63 14.86 -8.11 -0.18
C SER A 63 16.28 -7.54 -0.06
N HIS A 64 16.42 -6.25 0.26
CA HIS A 64 17.70 -5.54 0.33
C HIS A 64 18.08 -5.15 1.77
N CYS A 65 17.35 -5.64 2.77
CA CYS A 65 17.66 -5.48 4.20
C CYS A 65 18.76 -6.44 4.65
#